data_AF-A0A355BNN2-F1
#
_entry.id   AF-A0A355BNN2-F1
#
_cell.length_a   1.000
_cell.length_b   1.000
_cell.length_c   1.000
_cell.angle_alpha   90.00
_cell.angle_beta   90.00
_cell.angle_gamma   90.00
#
_symmetry.space_group_name_H-M   'P 1'
#
loop_
_entity.id
_entity.type
_entity.pdbx_description
1 polymer ?
#
loop_
_entity_poly.entity_id
_entity_poly.type
_entity_poly.pdbx_seq_one_letter_code
_entity_poly.pdbx_strand_id
1 'polypeptide(L)'
;MIKEKQVHILIGCADARDLSQVQLDAIELTTEAYHKKGIEIEYHVVRAAGSFVTPDVVMDIKRTIEQAQRSLTELIPIRYFVHLQTHGHMTEDSNDAYISHVHDLHIVDGSPLNCGMLNASSVGIEIEKMIIEEKLTLPINGQKVVVDNDTKIKLLLREHYAYDGYLAGDWIFSIDLLRTHPRHQRTVLEKAIDGDSELNVLDIRITCGIMDYSIHSLIRVDDGDPAVPFWDDVQKYVRDHSVNERLKRDVLIHQSQKQKPLAGLLCMSDPRQSSRNLAAGYYLRSKGIDTGGDYLPNTVFNMTGSSFDIPFTPFGPYVIAGFFYSVKHLKLTDQMVMGYDAAQTSRILLKIKHDPIMNLIVNTFGVNLIPINQVDLE
;
A
#
# COMPACT_ATOMS: atom_id res chain seq x y z
N MET A 1 6.18 33.07 -6.03
CA MET A 1 7.33 32.75 -5.17
C MET A 1 6.87 31.69 -4.20
N ILE A 2 7.53 30.53 -4.20
CA ILE A 2 7.25 29.44 -3.27
C ILE A 2 7.80 29.84 -1.90
N LYS A 3 7.01 29.59 -0.84
CA LYS A 3 7.31 29.96 0.55
C LYS A 3 7.72 28.74 1.37
N GLU A 4 7.15 27.59 1.06
CA GLU A 4 7.41 26.32 1.71
C GLU A 4 7.09 25.16 0.77
N LYS A 5 7.70 24.01 1.05
CA LYS A 5 7.36 22.72 0.45
C LYS A 5 6.79 21.80 1.52
N GLN A 6 5.75 21.04 1.19
CA GLN A 6 5.19 20.01 2.05
C GLN A 6 5.28 18.66 1.34
N VAL A 7 5.87 17.67 2.01
CA VAL A 7 5.96 16.30 1.53
C VAL A 7 4.93 15.47 2.30
N HIS A 8 3.94 14.96 1.59
CA HIS A 8 2.88 14.13 2.12
C HIS A 8 3.06 12.70 1.66
N ILE A 9 3.09 11.75 2.59
CA ILE A 9 3.27 10.32 2.30
C ILE A 9 2.05 9.57 2.83
N LEU A 10 1.18 9.11 1.94
CA LEU A 10 0.07 8.23 2.31
C LEU A 10 0.53 6.78 2.36
N ILE A 11 0.44 6.16 3.53
CA ILE A 11 0.56 4.71 3.69
C ILE A 11 -0.86 4.15 3.68
N GLY A 12 -1.25 3.61 2.53
CA GLY A 12 -2.57 3.04 2.29
C GLY A 12 -2.52 1.53 2.07
N CYS A 13 -3.70 0.91 2.07
CA CYS A 13 -3.80 -0.51 1.81
C CYS A 13 -3.52 -0.81 0.33
N ALA A 14 -3.02 -2.01 0.05
CA ALA A 14 -2.90 -2.55 -1.32
C ALA A 14 -4.26 -2.77 -2.02
N ASP A 15 -5.36 -2.54 -1.30
CA ASP A 15 -6.73 -2.75 -1.76
C ASP A 15 -7.01 -2.00 -3.08
N ALA A 16 -7.61 -2.72 -4.03
CA ALA A 16 -7.97 -2.24 -5.35
C ALA A 16 -9.04 -1.13 -5.31
N ARG A 17 -9.73 -0.97 -4.18
CA ARG A 17 -10.72 0.09 -3.92
C ARG A 17 -10.09 1.33 -3.27
N ASP A 18 -8.85 1.27 -2.79
CA ASP A 18 -8.23 2.39 -2.05
C ASP A 18 -7.78 3.58 -2.94
N LEU A 19 -8.18 3.59 -4.21
CA LEU A 19 -8.03 4.72 -5.11
C LEU A 19 -9.33 4.87 -5.91
N SER A 20 -9.78 6.11 -6.08
CA SER A 20 -10.93 6.48 -6.91
C SER A 20 -10.64 7.76 -7.69
N GLN A 21 -11.38 8.01 -8.76
CA GLN A 21 -11.27 9.26 -9.52
C GLN A 21 -11.51 10.48 -8.61
N VAL A 22 -12.45 10.40 -7.68
CA VAL A 22 -12.74 11.46 -6.71
C VAL A 22 -11.51 11.82 -5.87
N GLN A 23 -10.74 10.81 -5.46
CA GLN A 23 -9.51 11.02 -4.68
C GLN A 23 -8.41 11.67 -5.55
N LEU A 24 -8.29 11.29 -6.82
CA LEU A 24 -7.35 11.90 -7.76
C LEU A 24 -7.68 13.38 -7.98
N ASP A 25 -8.95 13.67 -8.31
CA ASP A 25 -9.44 15.04 -8.50
C ASP A 25 -9.19 15.90 -7.24
N ALA A 26 -9.48 15.35 -6.06
CA ALA A 26 -9.31 16.05 -4.79
C ALA A 26 -7.85 16.48 -4.56
N ILE A 27 -6.91 15.58 -4.85
CA ILE A 27 -5.48 15.82 -4.66
C ILE A 27 -4.98 16.85 -5.67
N GLU A 28 -5.36 16.72 -6.94
CA GLU A 28 -4.99 17.67 -8.00
C GLU A 28 -5.49 19.09 -7.67
N LEU A 29 -6.79 19.24 -7.44
CA LEU A 29 -7.42 20.54 -7.17
C LEU A 29 -6.89 21.20 -5.89
N THR A 30 -6.70 20.41 -4.82
CA THR A 30 -6.16 20.94 -3.56
C THR A 30 -4.69 21.32 -3.72
N THR A 31 -3.90 20.55 -4.47
CA THR A 31 -2.51 20.87 -4.79
C THR A 31 -2.40 22.20 -5.54
N GLU A 32 -3.24 22.41 -6.56
CA GLU A 32 -3.27 23.70 -7.27
C GLU A 32 -3.67 24.87 -6.37
N ALA A 33 -4.64 24.66 -5.47
CA ALA A 33 -5.07 25.68 -4.53
C ALA A 33 -3.95 26.07 -3.54
N TYR A 34 -3.14 25.11 -3.10
CA TYR A 34 -1.99 25.33 -2.23
C TYR A 34 -0.81 25.96 -2.98
N HIS A 35 -0.57 25.57 -4.23
CA HIS A 35 0.41 26.21 -5.08
C HIS A 35 0.12 27.72 -5.26
N LYS A 36 -1.15 28.10 -5.43
CA LYS A 36 -1.59 29.52 -5.47
C LYS A 36 -1.32 30.27 -4.15
N LYS A 37 -1.25 29.58 -3.01
CA LYS A 37 -0.86 30.15 -1.70
C LYS A 37 0.66 30.26 -1.52
N GLY A 38 1.44 29.75 -2.47
CA GLY A 38 2.90 29.67 -2.43
C GLY A 38 3.40 28.44 -1.68
N ILE A 39 2.61 27.36 -1.60
CA ILE A 39 2.98 26.10 -0.95
C ILE A 39 3.12 25.04 -2.03
N GLU A 40 4.32 24.49 -2.20
CA GLU A 40 4.55 23.36 -3.10
C GLU A 40 4.19 22.06 -2.38
N ILE A 41 3.30 21.25 -2.96
CA ILE A 41 2.91 19.95 -2.42
C ILE A 41 3.58 18.86 -3.23
N GLU A 42 4.30 17.97 -2.55
CA GLU A 42 4.80 16.72 -3.10
C GLU A 42 4.07 15.56 -2.41
N TYR A 43 3.31 14.77 -3.18
CA TYR A 43 2.43 13.74 -2.63
C TYR A 43 2.83 12.34 -3.11
N HIS A 44 3.17 11.48 -2.15
CA HIS A 44 3.62 10.11 -2.37
C HIS A 44 2.62 9.11 -1.80
N VAL A 45 2.60 7.90 -2.37
CA VAL A 45 1.79 6.80 -1.85
C VAL A 45 2.63 5.55 -1.72
N VAL A 46 2.60 4.97 -0.52
CA VAL A 46 3.11 3.64 -0.21
C VAL A 46 1.93 2.71 -0.02
N ARG A 47 1.89 1.62 -0.78
CA ARG A 47 0.83 0.60 -0.71
C ARG A 47 1.36 -0.66 -0.02
N ALA A 48 0.91 -0.86 1.21
CA ALA A 48 1.22 -2.04 2.00
C ALA A 48 -0.07 -2.83 2.28
N ALA A 49 -0.03 -4.16 2.19
CA ALA A 49 -1.19 -4.98 2.56
C ALA A 49 -1.58 -4.71 4.01
N GLY A 50 -2.85 -4.34 4.26
CA GLY A 50 -3.33 -4.00 5.61
C GLY A 50 -2.74 -2.71 6.21
N SER A 51 -1.97 -1.93 5.44
CA SER A 51 -1.29 -0.73 5.92
C SER A 51 -0.38 -0.99 7.12
N PHE A 52 0.22 -2.18 7.22
CA PHE A 52 1.18 -2.50 8.27
C PHE A 52 2.47 -1.69 8.07
N VAL A 53 2.92 -1.03 9.14
CA VAL A 53 4.21 -0.33 9.18
C VAL A 53 5.30 -1.35 9.47
N THR A 54 5.97 -1.80 8.42
CA THR A 54 7.15 -2.68 8.49
C THR A 54 8.44 -1.88 8.33
N PRO A 55 9.62 -2.48 8.59
CA PRO A 55 10.89 -1.87 8.25
C PRO A 55 11.00 -1.41 6.78
N ASP A 56 10.38 -2.14 5.84
CA ASP A 56 10.34 -1.74 4.42
C ASP A 56 9.55 -0.45 4.22
N VAL A 57 8.40 -0.29 4.89
CA VAL A 57 7.60 0.94 4.83
C VAL A 57 8.35 2.12 5.45
N VAL A 58 9.08 1.89 6.54
CA VAL A 58 9.96 2.93 7.13
C VAL A 58 11.06 3.32 6.14
N MET A 59 11.68 2.35 5.47
CA MET A 59 12.69 2.61 4.44
C MET A 59 12.13 3.40 3.24
N ASP A 60 10.89 3.11 2.82
CA ASP A 60 10.19 3.87 1.79
C ASP A 60 10.02 5.34 2.21
N ILE A 61 9.57 5.60 3.45
CA ILE A 61 9.46 6.96 4.00
C ILE A 61 10.82 7.66 3.94
N LYS A 62 11.89 7.01 4.42
CA LYS A 62 13.25 7.57 4.41
C LYS A 62 13.69 7.99 3.02
N ARG A 63 13.51 7.11 2.03
CA ARG A 63 13.92 7.38 0.66
C ARG A 63 13.09 8.48 0.02
N THR A 64 11.78 8.52 0.26
CA THR A 64 10.93 9.63 -0.20
C THR A 64 11.41 10.96 0.37
N ILE A 65 11.70 11.02 1.67
CA ILE A 65 12.22 12.23 2.33
C ILE A 65 13.58 12.64 1.73
N GLU A 66 14.50 11.68 1.58
CA GLU A 66 15.84 11.91 1.01
C GLU A 66 15.75 12.43 -0.43
N GLN A 67 14.87 11.86 -1.26
CA GLN A 67 14.64 12.32 -2.63
C GLN A 67 14.06 13.74 -2.66
N ALA A 68 13.08 14.03 -1.80
CA ALA A 68 12.48 15.36 -1.71
C ALA A 68 13.50 16.42 -1.26
N GLN A 69 14.44 16.07 -0.36
CA GLN A 69 15.53 16.94 0.06
C GLN A 69 16.56 17.16 -1.05
N ARG A 70 16.89 16.12 -1.83
CA ARG A 70 17.84 16.23 -2.96
C ARG A 70 17.29 17.02 -4.14
N SER A 71 15.97 17.05 -4.32
CA SER A 71 15.34 17.79 -5.41
C SER A 71 15.17 19.28 -5.13
N LEU A 72 15.46 19.76 -3.91
CA LEU A 72 15.40 21.19 -3.60
C LEU A 72 16.50 21.97 -4.33
N THR A 73 16.07 22.95 -5.12
CA THR A 73 16.94 23.91 -5.80
C THR A 73 17.09 25.23 -5.05
N GLU A 74 16.15 25.54 -4.15
CA GLU A 74 16.10 26.77 -3.35
C GLU A 74 16.07 26.44 -1.85
N LEU A 75 16.58 27.33 -0.99
CA LEU A 75 16.51 27.20 0.47
C LEU A 75 15.12 27.53 1.01
N ILE A 76 14.12 26.73 0.64
CA ILE A 76 12.76 26.81 1.19
C ILE A 76 12.56 25.79 2.33
N PRO A 77 11.82 26.13 3.41
CA PRO A 77 11.48 25.16 4.45
C PRO A 77 10.68 23.98 3.89
N ILE A 78 10.99 22.77 4.36
CA ILE A 78 10.24 21.55 4.06
C ILE A 78 9.51 21.07 5.32
N ARG A 79 8.25 20.68 5.17
CA ARG A 79 7.47 19.99 6.21
C ARG A 79 7.11 18.58 5.77
N TYR A 80 7.12 17.63 6.70
CA TYR A 80 6.91 16.22 6.42
C TYR A 80 5.65 15.72 7.12
N PHE A 81 4.77 15.09 6.35
CA PHE A 81 3.52 14.53 6.82
C PHE A 81 3.41 13.07 6.37
N VAL A 82 3.08 12.19 7.30
CA VAL A 82 2.77 10.79 7.01
C VAL A 82 1.32 10.51 7.40
N HIS A 83 0.58 9.92 6.48
CA HIS A 83 -0.83 9.62 6.64
C HIS A 83 -1.02 8.11 6.68
N LEU A 84 -1.35 7.55 7.85
CA LEU A 84 -1.66 6.14 8.00
C LEU A 84 -3.15 5.92 7.77
N GLN A 85 -3.48 5.30 6.64
CA GLN A 85 -4.87 5.01 6.27
C GLN A 85 -5.09 3.51 6.20
N THR A 86 -5.98 3.02 7.05
CA THR A 86 -6.54 1.67 6.93
C THR A 86 -7.92 1.75 6.29
N HIS A 87 -8.61 0.63 6.08
CA HIS A 87 -9.98 0.64 5.58
C HIS A 87 -10.88 -0.37 6.29
N GLY A 88 -12.18 -0.11 6.31
CA GLY A 88 -13.18 -0.97 6.93
C GLY A 88 -14.62 -0.63 6.53
N HIS A 89 -15.58 -1.29 7.18
CA HIS A 89 -17.00 -0.97 7.12
C HIS A 89 -17.49 -0.66 8.53
N MET A 90 -17.85 0.59 8.79
CA MET A 90 -18.44 0.96 10.07
C MET A 90 -19.95 0.64 10.05
N THR A 91 -20.50 0.33 11.22
CA THR A 91 -21.96 0.19 11.37
C THR A 91 -22.66 1.54 11.33
N GLU A 92 -23.97 1.55 11.06
CA GLU A 92 -24.77 2.79 10.99
C GLU A 92 -24.84 3.58 12.32
N ASP A 93 -24.62 2.92 13.46
CA ASP A 93 -24.57 3.56 14.78
C ASP A 93 -23.18 4.12 15.15
N SER A 94 -22.20 3.98 14.26
CA SER A 94 -20.87 4.58 14.46
C SER A 94 -20.89 6.09 14.23
N ASN A 95 -20.05 6.83 14.94
CA ASN A 95 -19.84 8.25 14.68
C ASN A 95 -18.98 8.46 13.43
N ASP A 96 -19.63 8.84 12.33
CA ASP A 96 -19.05 9.01 10.98
C ASP A 96 -18.43 10.40 10.74
N ALA A 97 -18.38 11.25 11.77
CA ALA A 97 -17.71 12.53 11.74
C ALA A 97 -16.26 12.38 11.27
N TYR A 98 -15.71 13.44 10.67
CA TYR A 98 -14.34 13.41 10.15
C TYR A 98 -13.30 13.06 11.23
N ILE A 99 -13.54 13.50 12.48
CA ILE A 99 -12.75 13.14 13.65
C ILE A 99 -13.68 12.40 14.61
N SER A 100 -13.28 11.19 15.01
CA SER A 100 -14.07 10.33 15.87
C SER A 100 -13.17 9.53 16.80
N HIS A 101 -13.70 9.13 17.96
CA HIS A 101 -12.97 8.26 18.87
C HIS A 101 -13.23 6.79 18.52
N VAL A 102 -12.20 5.95 18.68
CA VAL A 102 -12.32 4.50 18.40
C VAL A 102 -13.39 3.78 19.21
N HIS A 103 -13.84 4.37 20.32
CA HIS A 103 -14.93 3.83 21.15
C HIS A 103 -16.30 4.03 20.52
N ASP A 104 -16.43 5.02 19.64
CA ASP A 104 -17.65 5.35 18.91
C ASP A 104 -17.70 4.70 17.52
N LEU A 105 -16.73 3.81 17.23
CA LEU A 105 -16.62 3.08 15.97
C LEU A 105 -16.82 1.59 16.19
N HIS A 106 -17.73 1.02 15.40
CA HIS A 106 -18.06 -0.41 15.41
C HIS A 106 -17.94 -0.96 13.99
N ILE A 107 -17.32 -2.13 13.87
CA ILE A 107 -17.05 -2.77 12.59
C ILE A 107 -18.23 -3.69 12.24
N VAL A 108 -18.69 -3.64 10.99
CA VAL A 108 -19.64 -4.65 10.49
C VAL A 108 -18.92 -5.99 10.35
N ASP A 109 -19.27 -6.94 11.20
CA ASP A 109 -18.66 -8.28 11.21
C ASP A 109 -18.83 -9.00 9.87
N GLY A 110 -17.75 -9.62 9.39
CA GLY A 110 -17.75 -10.37 8.13
C GLY A 110 -17.95 -9.53 6.86
N SER A 111 -17.99 -8.20 6.97
CA SER A 111 -18.17 -7.32 5.82
C SER A 111 -17.10 -7.55 4.74
N PRO A 112 -17.47 -7.66 3.45
CA PRO A 112 -16.52 -7.75 2.35
C PRO A 112 -15.73 -6.45 2.10
N LEU A 113 -16.06 -5.37 2.82
CA LEU A 113 -15.32 -4.10 2.77
C LEU A 113 -14.21 -4.02 3.83
N ASN A 114 -14.23 -4.93 4.81
CA ASN A 114 -13.17 -5.02 5.79
C ASN A 114 -11.85 -5.47 5.15
N CYS A 115 -10.74 -5.07 5.76
CA CYS A 115 -9.43 -5.49 5.33
C CYS A 115 -9.26 -7.00 5.43
N GLY A 116 -8.83 -7.64 4.34
CA GLY A 116 -8.53 -9.08 4.32
C GLY A 116 -7.42 -9.48 5.30
N MET A 117 -6.57 -8.52 5.70
CA MET A 117 -5.48 -8.75 6.66
C MET A 117 -5.96 -8.92 8.12
N LEU A 118 -7.27 -8.82 8.40
CA LEU A 118 -7.86 -9.36 9.64
C LEU A 118 -7.53 -10.84 9.86
N ASN A 119 -7.28 -11.59 8.77
CA ASN A 119 -6.91 -13.01 8.82
C ASN A 119 -5.53 -13.27 8.21
N ALA A 120 -4.59 -12.31 8.32
CA ALA A 120 -3.26 -12.44 7.72
C ALA A 120 -2.47 -13.65 8.25
N SER A 121 -2.60 -14.02 9.52
CA SER A 121 -1.95 -15.24 10.04
C SER A 121 -2.44 -16.51 9.35
N SER A 122 -3.72 -16.57 8.95
CA SER A 122 -4.24 -17.69 8.16
C SER A 122 -3.61 -17.74 6.76
N VAL A 123 -3.38 -16.57 6.14
CA VAL A 123 -2.61 -16.47 4.90
C VAL A 123 -1.19 -16.99 5.10
N GLY A 124 -0.55 -16.65 6.23
CA GLY A 124 0.76 -17.19 6.60
C GLY A 124 0.77 -18.73 6.67
N ILE A 125 -0.20 -19.33 7.36
CA ILE A 125 -0.33 -20.80 7.47
C ILE A 125 -0.47 -21.43 6.08
N GLU A 126 -1.24 -20.80 5.19
CA GLU A 126 -1.41 -21.30 3.82
C GLU A 126 -0.12 -21.21 2.99
N ILE A 127 0.72 -20.20 3.21
CA ILE A 127 2.04 -20.08 2.58
C ILE A 127 2.98 -21.17 3.10
N GLU A 128 3.05 -21.38 4.43
CA GLU A 128 3.85 -22.44 5.05
C GLU A 128 3.46 -23.82 4.50
N LYS A 129 2.15 -24.08 4.41
CA LYS A 129 1.61 -25.31 3.83
C LYS A 129 2.05 -25.49 2.38
N MET A 130 1.95 -24.44 1.54
CA MET A 130 2.40 -24.49 0.14
C MET A 130 3.91 -24.79 0.06
N ILE A 131 4.73 -24.14 0.88
CA ILE A 131 6.19 -24.36 0.90
C ILE A 131 6.52 -25.83 1.16
N ILE A 132 5.84 -26.45 2.13
CA ILE A 132 6.02 -27.86 2.51
C ILE A 132 5.51 -28.80 1.40
N GLU A 133 4.31 -28.56 0.87
CA GLU A 133 3.67 -29.41 -0.15
C GLU A 133 4.46 -29.42 -1.46
N GLU A 134 4.92 -28.26 -1.90
CA GLU A 134 5.73 -28.10 -3.12
C GLU A 134 7.21 -28.45 -2.91
N LYS A 135 7.62 -28.76 -1.67
CA LYS A 135 8.99 -29.14 -1.31
C LYS A 135 10.02 -28.14 -1.81
N LEU A 136 9.81 -26.87 -1.49
CA LEU A 136 10.72 -25.79 -1.86
C LEU A 136 12.15 -26.17 -1.53
N THR A 137 13.05 -26.04 -2.51
CA THR A 137 14.43 -26.46 -2.35
C THR A 137 15.39 -25.32 -2.60
N LEU A 138 16.29 -25.07 -1.64
CA LEU A 138 17.14 -23.88 -1.64
C LEU A 138 18.61 -24.21 -1.34
N PRO A 139 19.55 -23.46 -1.94
CA PRO A 139 20.95 -23.54 -1.58
C PRO A 139 21.21 -22.75 -0.29
N ILE A 140 21.52 -23.45 0.81
CA ILE A 140 21.90 -22.86 2.09
C ILE A 140 23.31 -23.35 2.44
N ASN A 141 24.27 -22.43 2.58
CA ASN A 141 25.67 -22.73 2.90
C ASN A 141 26.29 -23.80 1.96
N GLY A 142 25.98 -23.72 0.66
CA GLY A 142 26.45 -24.66 -0.36
C GLY A 142 25.76 -26.03 -0.35
N GLN A 143 24.80 -26.26 0.55
CA GLN A 143 23.99 -27.48 0.60
C GLN A 143 22.59 -27.24 0.05
N LYS A 144 22.05 -28.25 -0.63
CA LYS A 144 20.67 -28.23 -1.12
C LYS A 144 19.74 -28.69 0.01
N VAL A 145 18.95 -27.75 0.54
CA VAL A 145 18.00 -28.01 1.64
C VAL A 145 16.59 -28.04 1.09
N VAL A 146 15.85 -29.11 1.36
CA VAL A 146 14.40 -29.21 1.10
C VAL A 146 13.66 -28.69 2.33
N VAL A 147 12.67 -27.83 2.12
CA VAL A 147 11.81 -27.30 3.18
C VAL A 147 10.58 -28.18 3.30
N ASP A 148 10.54 -29.04 4.33
CA ASP A 148 9.50 -30.07 4.51
C ASP A 148 8.88 -30.08 5.92
N ASN A 149 9.25 -29.15 6.79
CA ASN A 149 8.72 -28.99 8.14
C ASN A 149 9.02 -27.58 8.70
N ASP A 150 8.44 -27.27 9.85
CA ASP A 150 8.55 -25.98 10.54
C ASP A 150 10.00 -25.59 10.88
N THR A 151 10.85 -26.56 11.20
CA THR A 151 12.28 -26.28 11.49
C THR A 151 12.98 -25.77 10.23
N LYS A 152 12.63 -26.32 9.07
CA LYS A 152 13.16 -25.87 7.78
C LYS A 152 12.53 -24.56 7.30
N ILE A 153 11.28 -24.27 7.65
CA ILE A 153 10.67 -22.96 7.43
C ILE A 153 11.43 -21.89 8.21
N LYS A 154 11.67 -22.12 9.51
CA LYS A 154 12.47 -21.20 10.33
C LYS A 154 13.88 -21.00 9.78
N LEU A 155 14.51 -22.06 9.30
CA LEU A 155 15.81 -21.97 8.63
C LEU A 155 15.74 -21.13 7.34
N LEU A 156 14.72 -21.31 6.50
CA LEU A 156 14.49 -20.49 5.31
C LEU A 156 14.38 -19.00 5.68
N LEU A 157 13.55 -18.66 6.66
CA LEU A 157 13.36 -17.27 7.10
C LEU A 157 14.66 -16.66 7.64
N ARG A 158 15.43 -17.41 8.43
CA ARG A 158 16.68 -16.92 8.98
C ARG A 158 17.73 -16.65 7.91
N GLU A 159 17.92 -17.58 6.97
CA GLU A 159 19.02 -17.51 6.00
C GLU A 159 18.71 -16.62 4.79
N HIS A 160 17.43 -16.51 4.38
CA HIS A 160 17.05 -15.71 3.20
C HIS A 160 16.37 -14.38 3.56
N TYR A 161 15.69 -14.29 4.69
CA TYR A 161 14.90 -13.12 5.09
C TYR A 161 15.46 -12.42 6.34
N ALA A 162 16.59 -12.90 6.87
CA ALA A 162 17.22 -12.40 8.10
C ALA A 162 16.25 -12.34 9.29
N TYR A 163 15.32 -13.29 9.36
CA TYR A 163 14.28 -13.33 10.38
C TYR A 163 14.32 -14.63 11.20
N ASP A 164 14.52 -14.52 12.51
CA ASP A 164 14.61 -15.67 13.43
C ASP A 164 13.25 -15.95 14.10
N GLY A 165 12.33 -16.56 13.36
CA GLY A 165 10.97 -16.80 13.83
C GLY A 165 10.17 -17.72 12.91
N TYR A 166 8.85 -17.69 13.05
CA TYR A 166 7.91 -18.42 12.19
C TYR A 166 7.22 -17.49 11.20
N LEU A 167 6.69 -18.03 10.10
CA LEU A 167 6.04 -17.18 9.09
C LEU A 167 4.67 -16.74 9.60
N ALA A 168 3.86 -17.68 10.06
CA ALA A 168 2.51 -17.40 10.55
C ALA A 168 2.49 -17.05 12.05
N GLY A 169 1.82 -15.94 12.40
CA GLY A 169 1.62 -15.52 13.78
C GLY A 169 2.83 -14.85 14.45
N ASP A 170 3.93 -14.69 13.70
CA ASP A 170 5.17 -14.04 14.16
C ASP A 170 5.65 -13.05 13.09
N TRP A 171 6.11 -13.53 11.91
CA TRP A 171 6.51 -12.63 10.81
C TRP A 171 5.32 -11.96 10.13
N ILE A 172 4.22 -12.70 9.97
CA ILE A 172 2.93 -12.24 9.46
C ILE A 172 1.87 -12.45 10.54
N PHE A 173 1.36 -11.34 11.08
CA PHE A 173 0.32 -11.34 12.11
C PHE A 173 -0.95 -10.66 11.60
N SER A 174 -2.09 -11.12 12.10
CA SER A 174 -3.39 -10.55 11.76
C SER A 174 -3.58 -9.16 12.36
N ILE A 175 -4.47 -8.38 11.75
CA ILE A 175 -5.05 -7.21 12.42
C ILE A 175 -5.96 -7.71 13.53
N ASP A 176 -5.61 -7.44 14.80
CA ASP A 176 -6.44 -7.87 15.94
C ASP A 176 -7.79 -7.16 15.96
N LEU A 177 -7.77 -5.83 15.84
CA LEU A 177 -8.96 -4.98 15.90
C LEU A 177 -8.84 -3.83 14.89
N LEU A 178 -9.68 -3.88 13.84
CA LEU A 178 -9.62 -2.93 12.73
C LEU A 178 -9.76 -1.47 13.19
N ARG A 179 -10.66 -1.20 14.14
CA ARG A 179 -10.92 0.16 14.65
C ARG A 179 -9.74 0.79 15.40
N THR A 180 -8.84 -0.01 15.95
CA THR A 180 -7.63 0.48 16.65
C THR A 180 -6.37 0.33 15.82
N HIS A 181 -6.44 -0.38 14.69
CA HIS A 181 -5.28 -0.67 13.85
C HIS A 181 -4.51 0.59 13.39
N PRO A 182 -5.15 1.68 12.90
CA PRO A 182 -4.41 2.89 12.53
C PRO A 182 -3.61 3.49 13.69
N ARG A 183 -4.16 3.48 14.91
CA ARG A 183 -3.47 3.98 16.10
C ARG A 183 -2.29 3.10 16.48
N HIS A 184 -2.45 1.78 16.38
CA HIS A 184 -1.36 0.86 16.63
C HIS A 184 -0.22 1.07 15.62
N GLN A 185 -0.54 1.16 14.32
CA GLN A 185 0.46 1.43 13.28
C GLN A 185 1.13 2.80 13.45
N ARG A 186 0.39 3.81 13.92
CA ARG A 186 0.95 5.13 14.28
C ARG A 186 2.01 4.99 15.36
N THR A 187 1.70 4.30 16.46
CA THR A 187 2.68 4.06 17.54
C THR A 187 3.89 3.27 17.07
N VAL A 188 3.72 2.29 16.17
CA VAL A 188 4.84 1.55 15.58
C VAL A 188 5.73 2.49 14.77
N LEU A 189 5.14 3.34 13.94
CA LEU A 189 5.87 4.31 13.12
C LEU A 189 6.59 5.38 13.96
N GLU A 190 5.92 5.93 14.97
CA GLU A 190 6.51 6.91 15.91
C GLU A 190 7.77 6.33 16.57
N LYS A 191 7.69 5.10 17.10
CA LYS A 191 8.85 4.41 17.69
C LYS A 191 9.97 4.16 16.69
N ALA A 192 9.63 3.81 15.44
CA ALA A 192 10.61 3.60 14.39
C ALA A 192 11.32 4.91 14.01
N ILE A 193 10.59 6.03 13.94
CA ILE A 193 11.14 7.36 13.70
C ILE A 193 12.05 7.79 14.86
N ASP A 194 11.58 7.68 16.11
CA ASP A 194 12.34 8.08 17.31
C ASP A 194 13.68 7.32 17.42
N GLY A 195 13.68 6.04 17.03
CA GLY A 195 14.85 5.16 17.04
C GLY A 195 15.79 5.34 15.86
N ASP A 196 15.42 6.07 14.81
CA ASP A 196 16.21 6.27 13.61
C ASP A 196 16.90 7.65 13.64
N SER A 197 18.25 7.65 13.55
CA SER A 197 19.05 8.87 13.70
C SER A 197 18.85 9.91 12.59
N GLU A 198 18.32 9.51 11.43
CA GLU A 198 18.06 10.42 10.31
C GLU A 198 16.64 10.98 10.38
N LEU A 199 15.68 10.21 10.89
CA LEU A 199 14.27 10.62 10.98
C LEU A 199 13.94 11.37 12.27
N ASN A 200 14.54 11.03 13.40
CA ASN A 200 14.19 11.61 14.70
C ASN A 200 14.52 13.12 14.84
N VAL A 201 15.38 13.64 13.98
CA VAL A 201 15.71 15.07 13.90
C VAL A 201 14.71 15.84 13.03
N LEU A 202 13.83 15.15 12.30
CA LEU A 202 12.83 15.74 11.44
C LEU A 202 11.50 15.86 12.20
N ASP A 203 10.83 17.01 12.10
CA ASP A 203 9.48 17.21 12.67
C ASP A 203 8.41 16.52 11.81
N ILE A 204 8.45 15.18 11.75
CA ILE A 204 7.51 14.37 10.96
C ILE A 204 6.17 14.30 11.69
N ARG A 205 5.12 14.79 11.04
CA ARG A 205 3.76 14.83 11.56
C ARG A 205 2.96 13.63 11.06
N ILE A 206 2.45 12.80 11.96
CA ILE A 206 1.77 11.55 11.60
C ILE A 206 0.28 11.63 11.95
N THR A 207 -0.56 11.44 10.93
CA THR A 207 -2.02 11.32 11.11
C THR A 207 -2.44 9.86 10.95
N CYS A 208 -3.57 9.45 11.53
CA CYS A 208 -4.11 8.13 11.29
C CYS A 208 -5.65 8.07 11.23
N GLY A 209 -6.16 7.22 10.33
CA GLY A 209 -7.59 7.11 10.07
C GLY A 209 -8.02 5.80 9.41
N ILE A 210 -9.33 5.64 9.32
CA ILE A 210 -10.00 4.50 8.70
C ILE A 210 -10.84 5.03 7.55
N MET A 211 -10.53 4.59 6.33
CA MET A 211 -11.36 4.81 5.16
C MET A 211 -12.55 3.87 5.22
N ASP A 212 -13.75 4.40 5.39
CA ASP A 212 -14.98 3.62 5.29
C ASP A 212 -15.47 3.64 3.83
N TYR A 213 -15.37 2.49 3.16
CA TYR A 213 -15.79 2.38 1.77
C TYR A 213 -17.31 2.36 1.58
N SER A 214 -18.10 2.21 2.65
CA SER A 214 -19.57 2.28 2.57
C SER A 214 -20.08 3.72 2.43
N ILE A 215 -19.36 4.67 3.01
CA ILE A 215 -19.66 6.12 2.97
C ILE A 215 -18.59 6.92 2.22
N HIS A 216 -17.60 6.24 1.63
CA HIS A 216 -16.51 6.81 0.84
C HIS A 216 -15.73 7.92 1.55
N SER A 217 -15.48 7.73 2.85
CA SER A 217 -14.99 8.81 3.71
C SER A 217 -13.94 8.33 4.71
N LEU A 218 -12.88 9.12 4.87
CA LEU A 218 -11.88 8.91 5.92
C LEU A 218 -12.42 9.42 7.26
N ILE A 219 -12.38 8.57 8.28
CA ILE A 219 -12.60 8.92 9.69
C ILE A 219 -11.24 8.94 10.39
N ARG A 220 -10.79 10.10 10.84
CA ARG A 220 -9.57 10.25 11.66
C ARG A 220 -9.82 9.74 13.08
N VAL A 221 -8.87 8.96 13.57
CA VAL A 221 -8.89 8.32 14.91
C VAL A 221 -7.71 8.74 15.77
N ASP A 222 -7.20 9.94 15.48
CA ASP A 222 -6.05 10.59 16.10
C ASP A 222 -6.42 11.91 16.79
N ASP A 223 -7.70 12.08 17.11
CA ASP A 223 -8.27 13.28 17.74
C ASP A 223 -8.07 14.58 16.93
N GLY A 224 -7.72 14.46 15.64
CA GLY A 224 -7.44 15.62 14.79
C GLY A 224 -6.03 16.20 14.98
N ASP A 225 -5.16 15.55 15.75
CA ASP A 225 -3.79 16.00 16.03
C ASP A 225 -2.76 15.05 15.38
N PRO A 226 -1.89 15.55 14.49
CA PRO A 226 -1.68 16.94 14.10
C PRO A 226 -2.73 17.50 13.15
N ALA A 227 -2.93 18.82 13.20
CA ALA A 227 -3.67 19.53 12.16
C ALA A 227 -2.86 19.51 10.85
N VAL A 228 -3.47 19.05 9.76
CA VAL A 228 -2.80 18.95 8.45
C VAL A 228 -3.72 19.53 7.38
N PRO A 229 -3.75 20.87 7.23
CA PRO A 229 -4.76 21.54 6.41
C PRO A 229 -4.88 21.01 4.98
N PHE A 230 -3.77 20.70 4.32
CA PHE A 230 -3.80 20.13 2.97
C PHE A 230 -4.58 18.81 2.92
N TRP A 231 -4.30 17.90 3.86
CA TRP A 231 -4.96 16.60 3.91
C TRP A 231 -6.41 16.72 4.37
N ASP A 232 -6.69 17.59 5.34
CA ASP A 232 -8.04 17.87 5.82
C ASP A 232 -8.91 18.45 4.67
N ASP A 233 -8.36 19.36 3.84
CA ASP A 233 -9.04 19.92 2.65
C ASP A 233 -9.28 18.85 1.58
N VAL A 234 -8.31 17.96 1.31
CA VAL A 234 -8.48 16.83 0.40
C VAL A 234 -9.64 15.93 0.86
N GLN A 235 -9.65 15.56 2.14
CA GLN A 235 -10.68 14.66 2.68
C GLN A 235 -12.06 15.32 2.76
N LYS A 236 -12.10 16.63 3.02
CA LYS A 236 -13.33 17.41 2.92
C LYS A 236 -13.90 17.37 1.50
N TYR A 237 -13.06 17.60 0.49
CA TYR A 237 -13.49 17.54 -0.90
C TYR A 237 -14.09 16.16 -1.23
N VAL A 238 -13.39 15.08 -0.85
CA VAL A 238 -13.88 13.71 -1.08
C VAL A 238 -15.25 13.49 -0.43
N ARG A 239 -15.43 13.90 0.83
CA ARG A 239 -16.70 13.81 1.56
C ARG A 239 -17.84 14.57 0.86
N ASP A 240 -17.59 15.84 0.51
CA ASP A 240 -18.60 16.71 -0.11
C ASP A 240 -19.05 16.19 -1.49
N HIS A 241 -18.13 15.59 -2.26
CA HIS A 241 -18.42 15.12 -3.63
C HIS A 241 -18.89 13.66 -3.68
N SER A 242 -18.66 12.87 -2.64
CA SER A 242 -19.17 11.49 -2.55
C SER A 242 -20.69 11.43 -2.30
N VAL A 243 -21.25 12.49 -1.70
CA VAL A 243 -22.70 12.58 -1.39
C VAL A 243 -23.51 13.16 -2.56
N ASN A 244 -22.93 14.11 -3.31
CA ASN A 244 -23.71 15.05 -4.14
C ASN A 244 -23.68 14.78 -5.65
N GLU A 245 -22.68 14.06 -6.20
CA GLU A 245 -22.51 13.96 -7.66
C GLU A 245 -23.06 12.66 -8.25
N ARG A 246 -24.12 12.79 -9.07
CA ARG A 246 -24.80 11.67 -9.73
C ARG A 246 -23.90 10.87 -10.69
N LEU A 247 -22.89 11.49 -11.30
CA LEU A 247 -21.92 10.84 -12.19
C LEU A 247 -20.88 10.01 -11.40
N LYS A 248 -20.52 10.44 -10.18
CA LYS A 248 -19.57 9.73 -9.31
C LYS A 248 -20.20 8.52 -8.61
N ARG A 249 -21.54 8.39 -8.63
CA ARG A 249 -22.22 7.23 -8.03
C ARG A 249 -21.76 5.90 -8.62
N ASP A 250 -21.53 5.80 -9.92
CA ASP A 250 -21.10 4.53 -10.54
C ASP A 250 -19.66 4.16 -10.13
N VAL A 251 -18.76 5.15 -10.09
CA VAL A 251 -17.37 4.99 -9.61
C VAL A 251 -17.35 4.58 -8.14
N LEU A 252 -18.16 5.24 -7.31
CA LEU A 252 -18.25 4.95 -5.87
C LEU A 252 -18.92 3.59 -5.62
N ILE A 253 -19.90 3.18 -6.43
CA ILE A 253 -20.48 1.83 -6.38
C ILE A 253 -19.40 0.75 -6.55
N HIS A 254 -18.44 0.93 -7.47
CA HIS A 254 -17.33 -0.02 -7.62
C HIS A 254 -16.41 -0.07 -6.40
N GLN A 255 -16.26 1.06 -5.70
CA GLN A 255 -15.47 1.15 -4.47
C GLN A 255 -16.19 0.53 -3.25
N SER A 256 -17.52 0.57 -3.21
CA SER A 256 -18.35 -0.01 -2.13
C SER A 256 -18.71 -1.48 -2.35
N GLN A 257 -18.10 -2.14 -3.35
CA GLN A 257 -18.30 -3.55 -3.64
C GLN A 257 -17.21 -4.44 -3.02
N LYS A 258 -17.46 -5.75 -2.97
CA LYS A 258 -16.40 -6.72 -2.65
C LYS A 258 -15.26 -6.56 -3.65
N GLN A 259 -14.04 -6.51 -3.15
CA GLN A 259 -12.87 -6.40 -4.00
C GLN A 259 -12.79 -7.58 -4.98
N LYS A 260 -12.64 -7.25 -6.26
CA LYS A 260 -12.51 -8.17 -7.39
C LYS A 260 -11.65 -7.49 -8.47
N PRO A 261 -10.33 -7.36 -8.21
CA PRO A 261 -9.42 -6.71 -9.14
C PRO A 261 -9.36 -7.50 -10.45
N LEU A 262 -8.94 -6.83 -11.52
CA LEU A 262 -8.68 -7.49 -12.80
C LEU A 262 -7.22 -7.95 -12.90
N ALA A 263 -6.30 -7.23 -12.27
CA ALA A 263 -4.88 -7.55 -12.24
C ALA A 263 -4.23 -7.12 -10.92
N GLY A 264 -3.06 -7.68 -10.63
CA GLY A 264 -2.16 -7.14 -9.61
C GLY A 264 -1.09 -6.23 -10.22
N LEU A 265 -0.47 -5.41 -9.37
CA LEU A 265 0.64 -4.53 -9.72
C LEU A 265 1.71 -4.59 -8.63
N LEU A 266 2.95 -4.80 -9.07
CA LEU A 266 4.17 -4.60 -8.29
C LEU A 266 4.94 -3.44 -8.93
N CYS A 267 5.09 -2.33 -8.21
CA CYS A 267 5.81 -1.18 -8.73
C CYS A 267 6.66 -0.48 -7.68
N MET A 268 7.51 0.44 -8.12
CA MET A 268 8.21 1.35 -7.22
C MET A 268 7.19 2.26 -6.51
N SER A 269 7.53 2.74 -5.32
CA SER A 269 6.79 3.83 -4.68
C SER A 269 6.98 5.10 -5.54
N ASP A 270 5.88 5.65 -6.06
CA ASP A 270 5.87 6.69 -7.10
C ASP A 270 5.57 8.08 -6.51
N PRO A 271 6.40 9.11 -6.78
CA PRO A 271 6.21 10.49 -6.32
C PRO A 271 4.94 11.22 -6.79
N ARG A 272 4.07 10.60 -7.61
CA ARG A 272 2.86 11.28 -8.14
C ARG A 272 1.62 10.40 -8.22
N GLN A 273 1.64 9.21 -7.62
CA GLN A 273 0.58 8.19 -7.76
C GLN A 273 0.28 7.73 -9.20
N SER A 274 1.11 8.12 -10.16
CA SER A 274 0.89 7.86 -11.59
C SER A 274 0.90 6.38 -11.91
N SER A 275 1.79 5.59 -11.28
CA SER A 275 2.03 4.19 -11.64
C SER A 275 0.77 3.34 -11.59
N ARG A 276 -0.06 3.47 -10.54
CA ARG A 276 -1.30 2.70 -10.42
C ARG A 276 -2.32 3.11 -11.49
N ASN A 277 -2.45 4.40 -11.78
CA ASN A 277 -3.37 4.92 -12.78
C ASN A 277 -2.94 4.49 -14.20
N LEU A 278 -1.66 4.69 -14.52
CA LEU A 278 -1.06 4.31 -15.80
C LEU A 278 -1.18 2.80 -16.05
N ALA A 279 -0.85 1.97 -15.06
CA ALA A 279 -0.98 0.52 -15.16
C ALA A 279 -2.44 0.07 -15.34
N ALA A 280 -3.38 0.68 -14.60
CA ALA A 280 -4.81 0.40 -14.78
C ALA A 280 -5.28 0.75 -16.20
N GLY A 281 -4.93 1.94 -16.69
CA GLY A 281 -5.24 2.38 -18.05
C GLY A 281 -4.65 1.46 -19.12
N TYR A 282 -3.38 1.07 -18.97
CA TYR A 282 -2.73 0.09 -19.85
C TYR A 282 -3.49 -1.24 -19.86
N TYR A 283 -3.80 -1.79 -18.68
CA TYR A 283 -4.44 -3.09 -18.57
C TYR A 283 -5.83 -3.08 -19.19
N LEU A 284 -6.65 -2.06 -18.89
CA LEU A 284 -8.00 -1.93 -19.44
C LEU A 284 -7.98 -1.80 -20.96
N ARG A 285 -7.09 -0.97 -21.52
CA ARG A 285 -6.89 -0.88 -22.98
C ARG A 285 -6.48 -2.21 -23.59
N SER A 286 -5.57 -2.95 -22.94
CA SER A 286 -5.13 -4.28 -23.42
C SER A 286 -6.27 -5.31 -23.48
N LYS A 287 -7.33 -5.11 -22.67
CA LYS A 287 -8.54 -5.94 -22.65
C LYS A 287 -9.68 -5.35 -23.49
N GLY A 288 -9.47 -4.22 -24.18
CA GLY A 288 -10.48 -3.56 -25.00
C GLY A 288 -11.61 -2.90 -24.19
N ILE A 289 -11.35 -2.53 -22.93
CA ILE A 289 -12.31 -1.86 -22.06
C ILE A 289 -12.09 -0.34 -22.17
N ASP A 290 -13.12 0.38 -22.61
CA ASP A 290 -13.12 1.85 -22.65
C ASP A 290 -13.62 2.41 -21.30
N THR A 291 -12.85 3.30 -20.70
CA THR A 291 -13.19 3.96 -19.43
C THR A 291 -13.54 5.44 -19.59
N GLY A 292 -13.53 5.98 -20.81
CA GLY A 292 -13.75 7.41 -21.02
C GLY A 292 -12.65 8.31 -20.44
N GLY A 293 -11.52 7.74 -20.00
CA GLY A 293 -10.39 8.46 -19.40
C GLY A 293 -10.34 8.43 -17.87
N ASP A 294 -11.42 8.05 -17.20
CA ASP A 294 -11.48 8.02 -15.74
C ASP A 294 -10.82 6.77 -15.14
N TYR A 295 -10.30 6.91 -13.92
CA TYR A 295 -9.85 5.77 -13.12
C TYR A 295 -11.05 5.00 -12.56
N LEU A 296 -11.12 3.71 -12.87
CA LEU A 296 -12.10 2.79 -12.30
C LEU A 296 -11.55 2.10 -11.03
N PRO A 297 -12.15 2.31 -9.85
CA PRO A 297 -11.85 1.54 -8.65
C PRO A 297 -12.00 0.04 -8.90
N ASN A 298 -11.32 -0.76 -8.08
CA ASN A 298 -11.35 -2.22 -8.19
C ASN A 298 -10.71 -2.76 -9.47
N THR A 299 -9.87 -1.99 -10.17
CA THR A 299 -9.14 -2.46 -11.36
C THR A 299 -7.85 -3.19 -10.99
N VAL A 300 -7.00 -2.56 -10.16
CA VAL A 300 -5.65 -3.05 -9.86
C VAL A 300 -5.43 -3.18 -8.35
N PHE A 301 -5.01 -4.37 -7.89
CA PHE A 301 -4.47 -4.58 -6.55
C PHE A 301 -2.99 -4.22 -6.54
N ASN A 302 -2.59 -3.19 -5.79
CA ASN A 302 -1.27 -2.57 -5.94
C ASN A 302 -0.40 -2.76 -4.69
N MET A 303 0.82 -3.26 -4.86
CA MET A 303 1.86 -3.24 -3.84
C MET A 303 3.04 -2.41 -4.33
N THR A 304 3.52 -1.50 -3.48
CA THR A 304 4.67 -0.67 -3.81
C THR A 304 5.82 -0.90 -2.85
N GLY A 305 7.04 -0.67 -3.33
CA GLY A 305 8.21 -0.64 -2.47
C GLY A 305 9.38 0.04 -3.16
N SER A 306 10.09 0.89 -2.44
CA SER A 306 11.29 1.57 -2.94
C SER A 306 12.47 0.62 -3.17
N SER A 307 12.46 -0.57 -2.56
CA SER A 307 13.51 -1.59 -2.67
C SER A 307 13.20 -2.69 -3.69
N PHE A 308 12.10 -2.57 -4.44
CA PHE A 308 11.65 -3.62 -5.35
C PHE A 308 12.60 -3.84 -6.53
N ASP A 309 13.42 -2.84 -6.88
CA ASP A 309 14.40 -2.94 -7.97
C ASP A 309 15.81 -3.37 -7.52
N ILE A 310 15.94 -3.90 -6.29
CA ILE A 310 17.20 -4.45 -5.76
C ILE A 310 17.14 -5.99 -5.82
N PRO A 311 17.69 -6.64 -6.86
CA PRO A 311 17.35 -8.03 -7.22
C PRO A 311 17.69 -9.11 -6.19
N PHE A 312 18.70 -8.88 -5.35
CA PHE A 312 19.21 -9.88 -4.39
C PHE A 312 18.77 -9.62 -2.95
N THR A 313 17.83 -8.70 -2.77
CA THR A 313 17.17 -8.49 -1.47
C THR A 313 15.80 -9.15 -1.51
N PRO A 314 15.39 -9.86 -0.45
CA PRO A 314 14.06 -10.46 -0.41
C PRO A 314 12.95 -9.41 -0.36
N PHE A 315 11.71 -9.84 -0.61
CA PHE A 315 10.52 -9.06 -0.29
C PHE A 315 10.16 -9.20 1.19
N GLY A 316 9.55 -8.16 1.75
CA GLY A 316 9.03 -8.17 3.11
C GLY A 316 7.79 -9.07 3.29
N PRO A 317 7.41 -9.35 4.55
CA PRO A 317 6.35 -10.31 4.88
C PRO A 317 5.02 -9.96 4.24
N TYR A 318 4.59 -8.70 4.35
CA TYR A 318 3.27 -8.27 3.86
C TYR A 318 3.21 -8.03 2.35
N VAL A 319 4.36 -7.89 1.68
CA VAL A 319 4.41 -7.95 0.21
C VAL A 319 4.19 -9.38 -0.25
N ILE A 320 4.86 -10.35 0.38
CA ILE A 320 4.69 -11.78 0.08
C ILE A 320 3.26 -12.22 0.40
N ALA A 321 2.74 -11.88 1.58
CA ALA A 321 1.37 -12.21 1.98
C ALA A 321 0.34 -11.55 1.06
N GLY A 322 0.54 -10.28 0.71
CA GLY A 322 -0.31 -9.55 -0.24
C GLY A 322 -0.30 -10.17 -1.64
N PHE A 323 0.87 -10.54 -2.15
CA PHE A 323 1.02 -11.19 -3.44
C PHE A 323 0.35 -12.56 -3.46
N PHE A 324 0.63 -13.40 -2.47
CA PHE A 324 -0.02 -14.70 -2.31
C PHE A 324 -1.55 -14.56 -2.23
N TYR A 325 -2.05 -13.62 -1.43
CA TYR A 325 -3.48 -13.34 -1.31
C TYR A 325 -4.09 -12.94 -2.66
N SER A 326 -3.40 -12.06 -3.41
CA SER A 326 -3.86 -11.62 -4.72
C SER A 326 -3.97 -12.78 -5.71
N VAL A 327 -3.00 -13.69 -5.72
CA VAL A 327 -2.99 -14.82 -6.64
C VAL A 327 -3.99 -15.90 -6.21
N LYS A 328 -3.93 -16.33 -4.95
CA LYS A 328 -4.72 -17.48 -4.47
C LYS A 328 -6.18 -17.13 -4.17
N HIS A 329 -6.43 -16.01 -3.50
CA HIS A 329 -7.76 -15.66 -2.99
C HIS A 329 -8.51 -14.73 -3.94
N LEU A 330 -7.81 -13.79 -4.60
CA LEU A 330 -8.42 -12.91 -5.61
C LEU A 330 -8.35 -13.47 -7.04
N LYS A 331 -7.64 -14.59 -7.25
CA LYS A 331 -7.50 -15.27 -8.54
C LYS A 331 -6.83 -14.41 -9.63
N LEU A 332 -5.92 -13.53 -9.22
CA LEU A 332 -5.18 -12.66 -10.13
C LEU A 332 -3.97 -13.40 -10.71
N THR A 333 -4.15 -14.01 -11.88
CA THR A 333 -3.05 -14.64 -12.62
C THR A 333 -2.23 -13.64 -13.41
N ASP A 334 -2.83 -12.52 -13.85
CA ASP A 334 -2.11 -11.41 -14.48
C ASP A 334 -1.55 -10.47 -13.38
N GLN A 335 -0.23 -10.33 -13.35
CA GLN A 335 0.50 -9.48 -12.40
C GLN A 335 1.42 -8.55 -13.19
N MET A 336 1.07 -7.28 -13.25
CA MET A 336 1.92 -6.28 -13.90
C MET A 336 3.12 -5.96 -13.01
N VAL A 337 4.29 -5.84 -13.64
CA VAL A 337 5.53 -5.44 -12.98
C VAL A 337 6.01 -4.16 -13.64
N MET A 338 6.09 -3.08 -12.86
CA MET A 338 6.33 -1.74 -13.38
C MET A 338 7.50 -1.07 -12.69
N GLY A 339 8.58 -0.87 -13.46
CA GLY A 339 9.62 0.09 -13.15
C GLY A 339 9.42 1.40 -13.93
N TYR A 340 10.27 2.38 -13.66
CA TYR A 340 10.35 3.61 -14.43
C TYR A 340 10.66 3.31 -15.91
N ASP A 341 11.71 2.51 -16.15
CA ASP A 341 12.16 2.06 -17.45
C ASP A 341 12.33 0.52 -17.52
N ALA A 342 12.63 0.01 -18.72
CA ALA A 342 12.84 -1.43 -18.95
C ALA A 342 13.95 -2.05 -18.09
N ALA A 343 14.99 -1.28 -17.74
CA ALA A 343 16.09 -1.78 -16.91
C ALA A 343 15.62 -1.95 -15.46
N GLN A 344 14.86 -1.00 -14.91
CA GLN A 344 14.28 -1.11 -13.58
C GLN A 344 13.23 -2.23 -13.52
N THR A 345 12.33 -2.31 -14.50
CA THR A 345 11.36 -3.41 -14.62
C THR A 345 12.03 -4.78 -14.62
N SER A 346 13.13 -4.92 -15.38
CA SER A 346 13.91 -6.17 -15.42
C SER A 346 14.52 -6.53 -14.07
N ARG A 347 14.99 -5.54 -13.28
CA ARG A 347 15.51 -5.78 -11.93
C ARG A 347 14.41 -6.24 -10.96
N ILE A 348 13.21 -5.67 -11.05
CA ILE A 348 12.07 -6.10 -10.21
C ILE A 348 11.67 -7.55 -10.54
N LEU A 349 11.59 -7.89 -11.83
CA LEU A 349 11.34 -9.28 -12.26
C LEU A 349 12.42 -10.24 -11.76
N LEU A 350 13.69 -9.82 -11.81
CA LEU A 350 14.80 -10.60 -11.30
C LEU A 350 14.70 -10.82 -9.78
N LYS A 351 14.25 -9.81 -9.02
CA LYS A 351 13.94 -9.92 -7.59
C LYS A 351 12.87 -10.98 -7.32
N ILE A 352 11.75 -10.94 -8.06
CA ILE A 352 10.67 -11.94 -7.95
C ILE A 352 11.20 -13.36 -8.19
N LYS A 353 12.07 -13.52 -9.19
CA LYS A 353 12.69 -14.81 -9.51
C LYS A 353 13.66 -15.31 -8.43
N HIS A 354 14.37 -14.40 -7.76
CA HIS A 354 15.35 -14.75 -6.73
C HIS A 354 14.76 -14.90 -5.34
N ASP A 355 13.62 -14.27 -5.05
CA ASP A 355 12.91 -14.45 -3.80
C ASP A 355 12.28 -15.86 -3.76
N PRO A 356 12.69 -16.72 -2.79
CA PRO A 356 12.25 -18.11 -2.73
C PRO A 356 10.73 -18.29 -2.71
N ILE A 357 10.04 -17.49 -1.89
CA ILE A 357 8.60 -17.63 -1.68
C ILE A 357 7.84 -17.01 -2.85
N MET A 358 8.23 -15.83 -3.33
CA MET A 358 7.57 -15.20 -4.48
C MET A 358 7.71 -16.05 -5.74
N ASN A 359 8.91 -16.57 -6.02
CA ASN A 359 9.13 -17.44 -7.17
C ASN A 359 8.33 -18.74 -7.05
N LEU A 360 8.21 -19.30 -5.84
CA LEU A 360 7.35 -20.47 -5.63
C LEU A 360 5.88 -20.14 -5.98
N ILE A 361 5.34 -19.03 -5.48
CA ILE A 361 3.96 -18.58 -5.78
C ILE A 361 3.76 -18.44 -7.30
N VAL A 362 4.70 -17.80 -8.00
CA VAL A 362 4.62 -17.60 -9.45
C VAL A 362 4.51 -18.95 -10.18
N ASN A 363 5.36 -19.91 -9.81
CA ASN A 363 5.39 -21.22 -10.47
C ASN A 363 4.18 -22.08 -10.12
N THR A 364 3.79 -22.14 -8.85
CA THR A 364 2.67 -22.98 -8.37
C THR A 364 1.33 -22.54 -8.95
N PHE A 365 1.11 -21.23 -9.10
CA PHE A 365 -0.16 -20.70 -9.59
C PHE A 365 -0.15 -20.28 -11.07
N GLY A 366 0.96 -20.48 -11.78
CA GLY A 366 1.08 -20.12 -13.20
C GLY A 366 0.88 -18.61 -13.44
N VAL A 367 1.48 -17.78 -12.58
CA VAL A 367 1.34 -16.33 -12.65
C VAL A 367 2.01 -15.79 -13.91
N ASN A 368 1.27 -14.99 -14.66
CA ASN A 368 1.74 -14.23 -15.81
C ASN A 368 2.28 -12.86 -15.34
N LEU A 369 3.61 -12.74 -15.28
CA LEU A 369 4.28 -11.48 -14.97
C LEU A 369 4.37 -10.61 -16.24
N ILE A 370 3.61 -9.51 -16.29
CA ILE A 370 3.51 -8.62 -17.44
C ILE A 370 4.43 -7.41 -17.22
N PRO A 371 5.58 -7.31 -17.92
CA PRO A 371 6.45 -6.14 -17.81
C PRO A 371 5.81 -4.92 -18.47
N ILE A 372 5.76 -3.81 -17.74
CA ILE A 372 5.36 -2.50 -18.25
C ILE A 372 6.33 -1.44 -17.71
N ASN A 373 6.47 -0.31 -18.40
CA ASN A 373 7.37 0.76 -17.99
C ASN A 373 6.60 2.07 -17.89
N GLN A 374 6.90 2.87 -16.87
CA GLN A 374 6.26 4.17 -16.67
C GLN A 374 6.45 5.11 -17.85
N VAL A 375 7.69 5.23 -18.34
CA VAL A 375 8.04 6.14 -19.45
C VAL A 375 7.36 5.81 -20.78
N ASP A 376 6.84 4.59 -20.94
CA ASP A 376 6.13 4.18 -22.16
C ASP A 376 4.63 4.49 -22.10
N LEU A 377 4.11 4.85 -20.91
CA LEU A 377 2.69 5.06 -20.64
C LEU A 377 2.32 6.52 -20.37
N GLU A 378 3.31 7.35 -20.02
CA GLU A 378 3.23 8.83 -19.97
C GLU A 378 3.28 9.42 -21.38
#